data_AF-A0A2T2ZCC3-F1
#
_entry.id   AF-A0A2T2ZCC3-F1
#
_cell.length_a   1.000
_cell.length_b   1.000
_cell.length_c   1.000
_cell.angle_alpha   90.00
_cell.angle_beta   90.00
_cell.angle_gamma   90.00
#
_symmetry.space_group_name_H-M   'P 1'
#
loop_
_entity.id
_entity.type
_entity.pdbx_description
1 polymer ?
#
loop_
_entity_poly.entity_id
_entity_poly.type
_entity_poly.pdbx_seq_one_letter_code
_entity_poly.pdbx_strand_id
1 'polypeptide(L)' 'MPRRTTKAPTPYAYDEALEMIRLAAIWLPFGGPPEEETFTRFGLSRREFEARLEQVLAAA' A
#
# COMPACT_ATOMS: atom_id res chain seq x y z
N MET A 1 38.76 -5.62 -11.91
CA MET A 1 37.62 -4.68 -11.81
C MET A 1 36.40 -5.45 -11.32
N PRO A 2 35.83 -5.18 -10.14
CA PRO A 2 34.59 -5.84 -9.75
C PRO A 2 33.44 -5.20 -10.55
N ARG A 3 32.68 -6.03 -11.26
CA ARG A 3 31.47 -5.60 -11.96
C ARG A 3 30.44 -5.22 -10.89
N ARG A 4 30.11 -3.94 -10.78
CA ARG A 4 28.90 -3.47 -10.09
C ARG A 4 27.71 -4.06 -10.86
N THR A 5 27.16 -5.16 -10.36
CA THR A 5 25.86 -5.65 -10.81
C THR A 5 24.81 -4.73 -10.20
N THR A 6 24.40 -3.71 -10.95
CA THR A 6 23.18 -2.96 -10.64
C THR A 6 22.05 -3.99 -10.61
N LYS A 7 21.41 -4.20 -9.46
CA LYS A 7 20.22 -5.06 -9.36
C LYS A 7 19.24 -4.60 -10.45
N ALA A 8 18.87 -5.49 -11.36
CA ALA A 8 17.77 -5.22 -12.27
C ALA A 8 16.53 -4.85 -11.43
N PRO A 9 15.79 -3.79 -11.79
CA PRO A 9 14.53 -3.48 -11.10
C PRO A 9 13.64 -4.71 -11.24
N THR A 10 13.32 -5.35 -10.12
CA THR A 10 12.39 -6.47 -10.07
C THR A 10 11.08 -6.02 -10.71
N PRO A 11 10.58 -6.70 -11.76
CA PRO A 11 9.44 -6.23 -12.55
C PRO A 11 8.11 -6.14 -11.78
N TYR A 12 8.06 -6.55 -10.51
CA TYR A 12 6.94 -6.35 -9.58
C TYR A 12 7.49 -6.19 -8.15
N ALA A 13 8.08 -5.04 -7.84
CA ALA A 13 8.27 -4.67 -6.44
C ALA A 13 6.89 -4.23 -5.91
N TYR A 14 6.27 -5.10 -5.11
CA TYR A 14 5.05 -4.75 -4.40
C TYR A 14 5.37 -3.63 -3.40
N ASP A 15 4.76 -2.47 -3.60
CA ASP A 15 4.87 -1.33 -2.69
C ASP A 15 3.55 -1.20 -1.93
N GLU A 16 3.57 -1.66 -0.68
CA GLU A 16 2.37 -1.73 0.15
C GLU A 16 1.74 -0.34 0.36
N ALA A 17 2.57 0.69 0.56
CA ALA A 17 2.11 2.07 0.76
C ALA A 17 1.35 2.58 -0.48
N LEU A 18 1.90 2.35 -1.67
CA LEU A 18 1.25 2.75 -2.92
C LEU A 18 -0.03 1.96 -3.21
N GLU A 19 -0.08 0.68 -2.82
CA GLU A 19 -1.31 -0.12 -2.88
C GLU A 19 -2.39 0.34 -1.89
N MET A 20 -2.00 0.75 -0.69
CA MET A 20 -2.93 1.32 0.29
C MET A 20 -3.55 2.63 -0.23
N ILE A 21 -2.74 3.53 -0.80
CA ILE A 21 -3.23 4.77 -1.43
C ILE A 21 -4.17 4.44 -2.60
N ARG A 22 -3.82 3.48 -3.45
CA ARG A 22 -4.66 3.06 -4.58
C ARG A 22 -6.01 2.51 -4.11
N LEU A 23 -6.02 1.67 -3.08
CA LEU A 23 -7.27 1.15 -2.53
C LEU A 23 -8.15 2.29 -1.98
N ALA A 24 -7.57 3.18 -1.17
CA ALA A 24 -8.28 4.32 -0.62
C ALA A 24 -8.87 5.23 -1.71
N ALA A 25 -8.12 5.47 -2.79
CA ALA A 25 -8.59 6.27 -3.92
C ALA A 25 -9.79 5.64 -4.65
N ILE A 26 -9.79 4.32 -4.85
CA ILE A 26 -10.92 3.59 -5.47
C ILE A 26 -12.19 3.73 -4.61
N TRP A 27 -12.03 3.70 -3.30
CA TRP A 27 -13.14 3.72 -2.36
C TRP A 27 -13.51 5.11 -1.81
N LEU A 28 -12.82 6.17 -2.26
CA LEU A 28 -13.08 7.54 -1.84
C LEU A 28 -14.56 7.95 -2.03
N PRO A 29 -15.26 7.61 -3.15
CA PRO A 29 -16.66 7.94 -3.33
C PRO A 29 -17.62 7.25 -2.34
N PHE A 30 -17.16 6.18 -1.68
CA PHE A 30 -17.97 5.34 -0.80
C PHE A 30 -17.60 5.52 0.68
N GLY A 31 -16.67 6.42 1.01
CA GLY A 31 -16.23 6.67 2.38
C GLY A 31 -15.17 5.69 2.91
N GLY A 32 -14.47 5.00 2.01
CA GLY A 32 -13.36 4.10 2.34
C GLY A 32 -13.64 2.62 2.10
N PRO A 33 -12.58 1.78 2.08
CA PRO A 33 -12.71 0.35 1.77
C PRO A 33 -13.43 -0.42 2.88
N PRO A 34 -14.17 -1.49 2.54
CA PRO A 34 -14.79 -2.37 3.51
C PRO A 34 -13.73 -3.18 4.28
N GLU A 35 -14.07 -3.57 5.51
CA GLU A 35 -13.15 -4.30 6.40
C GLU A 35 -12.67 -5.64 5.80
N GLU A 36 -13.55 -6.36 5.12
CA GLU A 36 -13.20 -7.62 4.46
C GLU A 36 -12.10 -7.45 3.41
N GLU A 37 -12.12 -6.33 2.67
CA GLU A 37 -11.13 -6.07 1.63
C GLU A 37 -9.80 -5.59 2.20
N THR A 38 -9.82 -4.77 3.26
CA THR A 38 -8.59 -4.38 3.98
C THR A 38 -7.93 -5.58 4.65
N PHE A 39 -8.71 -6.47 5.25
CA PHE A 39 -8.19 -7.70 5.85
C PHE A 39 -7.65 -8.66 4.78
N THR A 40 -8.38 -8.88 3.69
CA THR A 40 -7.95 -9.81 2.64
C THR A 40 -6.67 -9.34 1.95
N ARG A 41 -6.53 -8.04 1.72
CA ARG A 41 -5.42 -7.49 0.92
C ARG A 41 -4.19 -7.10 1.75
N PHE A 42 -4.40 -6.64 2.99
CA PHE A 42 -3.33 -6.13 3.87
C PHE A 42 -3.22 -6.85 5.21
N GLY A 43 -4.17 -7.73 5.56
CA GLY A 43 -4.22 -8.35 6.89
C GLY A 43 -4.58 -7.38 8.01
N LEU A 44 -5.15 -6.21 7.67
CA LEU A 44 -5.47 -5.13 8.61
C LEU A 44 -6.98 -4.98 8.78
N SER A 45 -7.40 -4.75 10.03
CA SER A 45 -8.74 -4.22 10.28
C SER A 45 -8.89 -2.85 9.64
N ARG A 46 -10.13 -2.42 9.42
CA ARG A 46 -10.40 -1.11 8.82
C ARG A 46 -9.72 0.02 9.59
N ARG A 47 -9.77 -0.02 10.93
CA ARG A 47 -9.13 0.98 11.80
C ARG A 47 -7.60 1.00 11.67
N GLU A 48 -6.98 -0.18 11.61
CA GLU A 48 -5.53 -0.31 11.43
C GLU A 48 -5.09 0.16 10.04
N PHE A 49 -5.92 -0.12 9.02
CA PHE A 49 -5.70 0.37 7.66
C PHE A 49 -5.77 1.89 7.61
N GLU A 50 -6.77 2.52 8.23
CA GLU A 50 -6.90 3.98 8.30
C GLU A 50 -5.70 4.62 8.99
N ALA A 51 -5.33 4.13 10.19
CA ALA A 51 -4.18 4.65 10.93
C ALA A 51 -2.86 4.53 10.13
N ARG A 52 -2.65 3.40 9.45
CA ARG A 52 -1.45 3.18 8.64
C ARG A 52 -1.47 3.99 7.34
N LEU A 53 -2.64 4.21 6.74
CA LEU A 53 -2.79 5.08 5.58
C LEU A 53 -2.44 6.53 5.93
N GLU A 54 -2.86 7.02 7.10
CA GLU A 54 -2.46 8.35 7.60
C GLU A 54 -0.93 8.47 7.74
N GLN A 55 -0.26 7.44 8.28
CA GLN A 55 1.21 7.41 8.36
C GLN A 55 1.88 7.45 6.99
N VAL A 56 1.36 6.68 6.03
CA VAL A 56 1.86 6.66 4.65
C VAL A 56 1.72 8.03 4.00
N LEU A 57 0.56 8.68 4.15
CA LEU A 57 0.30 10.00 3.57
C LEU A 57 1.16 11.10 4.23
N ALA A 58 1.49 10.96 5.50
CA ALA A 58 2.38 11.89 6.20
C ALA A 58 3.86 11.74 5.79
N ALA A 59 4.24 10.57 5.26
CA ALA A 59 5.62 10.25 4.85
C ALA A 59 5.88 10.41 3.34
N ALA A 60 4.81 10.60 2.55
CA ALA A 60 4.86 10.81 1.09
C ALA A 60 5.08 12.29 0.74
#